data_AF-A0A8H7A8J0-F1
#
_entry.id   AF-A0A8H7A8J0-F1
#
_cell.length_a   1.000
_cell.length_b   1.000
_cell.length_c   1.000
_cell.angle_alpha   90.00
_cell.angle_beta   90.00
_cell.angle_gamma   90.00
#
_symmetry.space_group_name_H-M   'P 1'
#
loop_
_entity.id
_entity.type
_entity.pdbx_description
1 polymer ?
#
loop_
_entity_poly.entity_id
_entity_poly.type
_entity_poly.pdbx_seq_one_letter_code
_entity_poly.pdbx_strand_id
1 'polypeptide(L)'
;MTRQNSAILSSFMSKVYENALFTIVAADGAYADAGLPGVRPNSRHVVNVTGTVNGIPLIQHRNFVQLNDTPWAKRAWTFQEVLFSRSWLIFARESVYYSCPDGMFSEQKPDDNAAEPNSYKAKYTFYLSDLRKPAACRLWADYKDKVRQYTARLLKKEEDILNAFAGIVEFYQEKIGTKFS
;
A
#
# COMPACT_ATOMS: atom_id res chain seq x y z
N MET A 1 -12.12 -13.27 -28.27
CA MET A 1 -13.15 -12.85 -27.29
C MET A 1 -12.63 -12.72 -25.84
N THR A 2 -11.46 -13.26 -25.49
CA THR A 2 -10.97 -13.32 -24.08
C THR A 2 -10.37 -12.01 -23.53
N ARG A 3 -9.75 -11.17 -24.36
CA ARG A 3 -9.03 -9.95 -23.93
C ARG A 3 -9.94 -8.80 -23.47
N GLN A 4 -11.15 -8.67 -24.03
CA GLN A 4 -12.08 -7.59 -23.66
C GLN A 4 -12.67 -7.81 -22.27
N ASN A 5 -12.96 -9.08 -21.92
CA ASN A 5 -13.51 -9.43 -20.60
C ASN A 5 -12.48 -9.25 -19.46
N SER A 6 -11.18 -9.50 -19.72
CA SER A 6 -10.14 -9.30 -18.70
C SER A 6 -9.89 -7.81 -18.39
N ALA A 7 -9.97 -6.94 -19.40
CA ALA A 7 -9.82 -5.50 -19.21
C ALA A 7 -10.99 -4.91 -18.41
N ILE A 8 -12.22 -5.34 -18.72
CA ILE A 8 -13.44 -4.94 -17.97
C ILE A 8 -13.34 -5.37 -16.50
N LEU A 9 -12.95 -6.62 -16.24
CA LEU A 9 -12.78 -7.09 -14.87
C LEU A 9 -11.71 -6.28 -14.11
N SER A 10 -10.66 -5.84 -14.79
CA SER A 10 -9.62 -5.03 -14.20
C SER A 10 -10.05 -3.59 -13.88
N SER A 11 -10.94 -2.99 -14.68
CA SER A 11 -11.49 -1.66 -14.35
C SER A 11 -12.53 -1.69 -13.22
N PHE A 12 -13.18 -2.82 -12.98
CA PHE A 12 -14.04 -2.97 -11.79
C PHE A 12 -13.26 -2.96 -10.47
N MET A 13 -12.01 -3.45 -10.48
CA MET A 13 -11.19 -3.55 -9.27
C MET A 13 -10.88 -2.18 -8.66
N SER A 14 -10.65 -1.14 -9.47
CA SER A 14 -10.42 0.23 -8.96
C SER A 14 -11.60 0.71 -8.11
N LYS A 15 -12.84 0.49 -8.55
CA LYS A 15 -14.06 0.85 -7.82
C LYS A 15 -14.21 0.07 -6.52
N VAL A 16 -13.83 -1.22 -6.51
CA VAL A 16 -13.86 -2.04 -5.29
C VAL A 16 -12.94 -1.43 -4.24
N TYR A 17 -11.70 -1.09 -4.59
CA TYR A 17 -10.76 -0.49 -3.66
C TYR A 17 -11.16 0.91 -3.21
N GLU A 18 -11.69 1.74 -4.12
CA GLU A 18 -12.18 3.09 -3.80
C GLU A 18 -13.31 3.09 -2.77
N ASN A 19 -14.20 2.09 -2.85
CA ASN A 19 -15.38 1.99 -1.99
C ASN A 19 -15.18 1.05 -0.78
N ALA A 20 -14.05 0.35 -0.69
CA ALA A 20 -13.72 -0.46 0.47
C ALA A 20 -13.50 0.40 1.71
N LEU A 21 -13.93 -0.09 2.87
CA LEU A 21 -13.63 0.56 4.15
C LEU A 21 -12.12 0.63 4.40
N PHE A 22 -11.43 -0.47 4.13
CA PHE A 22 -9.98 -0.57 4.05
C PHE A 22 -9.60 -1.80 3.24
N THR A 23 -8.38 -1.80 2.70
CA THR A 23 -7.79 -2.95 2.00
C THR A 23 -6.84 -3.69 2.92
N ILE A 24 -7.00 -5.00 3.03
CA ILE A 24 -6.09 -5.87 3.79
C ILE A 24 -4.87 -6.18 2.92
N VAL A 25 -3.68 -5.88 3.43
CA VAL A 25 -2.41 -6.06 2.71
C VAL A 25 -1.56 -7.11 3.44
N ALA A 26 -1.25 -8.19 2.74
CA ALA A 26 -0.23 -9.16 3.16
C ALA A 26 1.14 -8.71 2.62
N ALA A 27 1.83 -7.84 3.36
CA ALA A 27 3.02 -7.15 2.85
C ALA A 27 4.17 -8.12 2.54
N ASP A 28 4.48 -9.01 3.49
CA ASP A 28 5.62 -9.92 3.42
C ASP A 28 5.33 -11.30 2.81
N GLY A 29 4.08 -11.56 2.41
CA GLY A 29 3.68 -12.85 1.85
C GLY A 29 4.28 -13.09 0.46
N ALA A 30 5.21 -14.03 0.33
CA ALA A 30 5.80 -14.41 -0.97
C ALA A 30 4.78 -15.04 -1.93
N TYR A 31 3.77 -15.72 -1.39
CA TYR A 31 2.70 -16.41 -2.12
C TYR A 31 1.36 -16.29 -1.36
N ALA A 32 0.26 -16.74 -1.99
CA ALA A 32 -1.10 -16.59 -1.45
C ALA A 32 -1.35 -17.44 -0.18
N ASP A 33 -0.56 -18.50 0.02
CA ASP A 33 -0.63 -19.44 1.14
C ASP A 33 0.35 -19.10 2.29
N ALA A 34 1.11 -18.02 2.17
CA ALA A 34 2.06 -17.59 3.22
C ALA A 34 1.37 -17.21 4.54
N GLY A 35 0.05 -16.96 4.52
CA GLY A 35 -0.72 -16.52 5.68
C GLY A 35 -0.45 -15.07 6.08
N LEU A 36 -1.11 -14.65 7.16
CA LEU A 36 -0.98 -13.29 7.72
C LEU A 36 -0.24 -13.37 9.06
N PRO A 37 0.95 -12.73 9.18
CA PRO A 37 1.68 -12.72 10.44
C PRO A 37 0.85 -12.14 11.58
N GLY A 38 0.71 -12.89 12.67
CA GLY A 38 0.02 -12.48 13.90
C GLY A 38 -1.46 -12.85 13.96
N VAL A 39 -2.01 -13.45 12.90
CA VAL A 39 -3.40 -13.95 12.91
C VAL A 39 -3.49 -15.36 13.50
N ARG A 40 -2.52 -16.23 13.17
CA ARG A 40 -2.43 -17.59 13.75
C ARG A 40 -1.39 -17.61 14.86
N PRO A 41 -1.53 -18.49 15.88
CA PRO A 41 -0.48 -18.70 16.88
C PRO A 41 0.86 -18.97 16.20
N ASN A 42 1.93 -18.35 16.71
CA ASN A 42 3.31 -18.50 16.21
C ASN A 42 3.53 -18.11 14.73
N SER A 43 2.58 -17.45 14.06
CA SER A 43 2.75 -16.97 12.67
C SER A 43 3.58 -15.69 12.55
N ARG A 44 3.94 -15.08 13.70
CA ARG A 44 4.77 -13.88 13.76
C ARG A 44 5.91 -14.10 14.73
N HIS A 45 7.13 -13.84 14.27
CA HIS A 45 8.29 -13.73 15.16
C HIS A 45 8.47 -12.28 15.59
N VAL A 46 7.98 -11.96 16.77
CA VAL A 46 8.25 -10.66 17.40
C VAL A 46 9.52 -10.81 18.23
N VAL A 47 10.64 -10.30 17.73
CA VAL A 47 11.86 -10.18 18.55
C VAL A 47 11.72 -8.93 19.40
N ASN A 48 11.17 -9.06 20.60
CA ASN A 48 11.26 -7.98 21.58
C ASN A 48 12.69 -7.97 22.13
N VAL A 49 13.55 -7.11 21.59
CA VAL A 49 14.82 -6.83 22.27
C VAL A 49 14.45 -5.99 23.48
N THR A 50 14.29 -6.67 24.61
CA THR A 50 14.10 -6.04 25.91
C THR A 50 15.46 -5.90 26.58
N GLY A 51 15.79 -4.67 26.96
CA GLY A 51 16.96 -4.37 27.78
C GLY A 51 16.52 -3.71 29.08
N THR A 52 17.43 -3.57 30.03
CA THR A 52 17.22 -2.76 31.23
C THR A 52 18.40 -1.84 31.43
N VAL A 53 18.13 -0.56 31.65
CA VAL A 53 19.13 0.42 32.09
C VAL A 53 18.66 0.98 33.42
N ASN A 54 19.44 0.75 34.48
CA ASN A 54 19.10 1.16 35.85
C ASN A 54 17.70 0.69 36.31
N GLY A 55 17.31 -0.52 35.95
CA GLY A 55 15.98 -1.08 36.30
C GLY A 55 14.82 -0.57 35.45
N ILE A 56 15.05 0.35 34.51
CA ILE A 56 14.03 0.82 33.56
C ILE A 56 14.00 -0.14 32.35
N PRO A 57 12.85 -0.75 32.03
CA PRO A 57 12.72 -1.59 30.86
C PRO A 57 12.82 -0.74 29.59
N LEU A 58 13.74 -1.13 28.71
CA LEU A 58 13.87 -0.59 27.36
C LEU A 58 13.21 -1.54 26.38
N ILE A 59 12.41 -0.97 25.49
CA ILE A 59 11.82 -1.65 24.35
C ILE A 59 12.46 -1.06 23.10
N GLN A 60 12.91 -1.92 22.18
CA GLN A 60 13.38 -1.46 20.89
C GLN A 60 12.27 -0.71 20.14
N HIS A 61 12.48 0.58 19.89
CA HIS A 61 11.65 1.34 18.98
C HIS A 61 11.94 0.88 17.55
N ARG A 62 10.92 0.34 16.89
CA ARG A 62 11.01 -0.03 15.48
C ARG A 62 10.40 1.08 14.63
N ASN A 63 11.15 1.47 13.60
CA ASN A 63 10.60 2.30 12.54
C ASN A 63 9.46 1.56 11.84
N PHE A 64 8.53 2.31 11.24
CA PHE A 64 7.48 1.72 10.42
C PHE A 64 8.09 0.92 9.26
N VAL A 65 7.38 -0.12 8.82
CA VAL A 65 7.82 -0.99 7.74
C VAL A 65 8.12 -0.18 6.47
N GLN A 66 9.25 -0.49 5.82
CA GLN A 66 9.58 0.03 4.50
C GLN A 66 8.77 -0.74 3.45
N LEU A 67 7.54 -0.28 3.18
CA LEU A 67 6.62 -0.97 2.27
C LEU A 67 7.19 -1.18 0.87
N ASN A 68 8.00 -0.25 0.37
CA ASN A 68 8.55 -0.30 -0.99
C ASN A 68 9.39 -1.56 -1.27
N ASP A 69 10.01 -2.15 -0.23
CA ASP A 69 10.84 -3.34 -0.40
C ASP A 69 10.07 -4.65 -0.29
N THR A 70 8.80 -4.58 0.10
CA THR A 70 7.97 -5.75 0.35
C THR A 70 7.60 -6.49 -0.95
N PRO A 71 7.41 -7.82 -0.90
CA PRO A 71 6.86 -8.60 -2.02
C PRO A 71 5.56 -8.02 -2.57
N TRP A 72 4.69 -7.50 -1.70
CA TRP A 72 3.43 -6.87 -2.10
C TRP A 72 3.67 -5.62 -2.97
N ALA A 73 4.51 -4.68 -2.55
CA ALA A 73 4.75 -3.44 -3.30
C ALA A 73 5.43 -3.68 -4.65
N LYS A 74 6.18 -4.78 -4.77
CA LYS A 74 6.86 -5.17 -6.01
C LYS A 74 5.94 -5.81 -7.04
N ARG A 75 4.71 -6.22 -6.70
CA ARG A 75 3.79 -6.85 -7.65
C ARG A 75 3.04 -5.79 -8.45
N ALA A 76 3.04 -5.91 -9.78
CA ALA A 76 2.35 -4.95 -10.63
C ALA A 76 0.83 -4.92 -10.37
N TRP A 77 0.20 -6.07 -10.14
CA TRP A 77 -1.25 -6.16 -9.91
C TRP A 77 -1.72 -5.49 -8.61
N THR A 78 -0.84 -5.32 -7.62
CA THR A 78 -1.19 -4.60 -6.37
C THR A 78 -1.16 -3.08 -6.56
N PHE A 79 -0.75 -2.56 -7.72
CA PHE A 79 -0.67 -1.11 -7.90
C PHE A 79 -2.04 -0.42 -7.84
N GLN A 80 -3.09 -1.09 -8.30
CA GLN A 80 -4.46 -0.60 -8.15
C GLN A 80 -4.89 -0.52 -6.67
N GLU A 81 -4.51 -1.51 -5.83
CA GLU A 81 -4.78 -1.48 -4.39
C GLU A 81 -4.16 -0.24 -3.74
N VAL A 82 -2.95 0.12 -4.17
CA VAL A 82 -2.21 1.26 -3.63
C VAL A 82 -2.85 2.59 -4.05
N LEU A 83 -3.30 2.69 -5.30
CA LEU A 83 -3.81 3.95 -5.84
C LEU A 83 -5.24 4.25 -5.37
N PHE A 84 -6.10 3.24 -5.31
CA PHE A 84 -7.53 3.47 -5.14
C PHE A 84 -8.02 3.27 -3.71
N SER A 85 -7.32 2.50 -2.87
CA SER A 85 -7.77 2.31 -1.49
C SER A 85 -7.66 3.59 -0.67
N ARG A 86 -8.64 3.85 0.18
CA ARG A 86 -8.63 5.02 1.08
C ARG A 86 -7.87 4.78 2.37
N SER A 87 -7.90 3.53 2.83
CA SER A 87 -7.25 3.05 4.04
C SER A 87 -6.72 1.63 3.82
N TRP A 88 -5.70 1.25 4.58
CA TRP A 88 -5.06 -0.06 4.52
C TRP A 88 -4.84 -0.65 5.89
N LEU A 89 -5.11 -1.94 6.03
CA LEU A 89 -4.70 -2.74 7.18
C LEU A 89 -3.56 -3.67 6.72
N ILE A 90 -2.35 -3.33 7.12
CA ILE A 90 -1.12 -3.91 6.58
C ILE A 90 -0.53 -4.89 7.58
N PHE A 91 -0.52 -6.17 7.21
CA PHE A 91 0.16 -7.23 7.93
C PHE A 91 1.60 -7.34 7.41
N ALA A 92 2.53 -6.79 8.18
CA ALA A 92 3.97 -6.95 7.95
C ALA A 92 4.52 -8.06 8.86
N ARG A 93 5.78 -8.43 8.61
CA ARG A 93 6.51 -9.51 9.29
C ARG A 93 6.53 -9.38 10.80
N GLU A 94 6.54 -8.15 11.32
CA GLU A 94 6.81 -7.88 12.74
C GLU A 94 5.67 -7.13 13.45
N SER A 95 4.74 -6.51 12.71
CA SER A 95 3.65 -5.70 13.27
C SER A 95 2.50 -5.56 12.27
N VAL A 96 1.31 -5.21 12.77
CA VAL A 96 0.22 -4.68 11.94
C VAL A 96 0.27 -3.16 11.93
N TYR A 97 -0.02 -2.57 10.78
CA TYR A 97 -0.18 -1.13 10.60
C TYR A 97 -1.55 -0.81 10.03
N TYR A 98 -2.17 0.28 10.49
CA TYR A 98 -3.36 0.84 9.87
C TYR A 98 -3.00 2.20 9.27
N SER A 99 -3.15 2.37 7.97
CA SER A 99 -2.90 3.64 7.27
C SER A 99 -4.22 4.20 6.77
N CYS A 100 -4.48 5.47 7.03
CA CYS A 100 -5.70 6.16 6.62
C CYS A 100 -5.39 7.62 6.23
N PRO A 101 -6.38 8.42 5.77
CA PRO A 101 -6.17 9.83 5.45
C PRO A 101 -5.57 10.66 6.59
N ASP A 102 -5.82 10.27 7.84
CA ASP A 102 -5.44 11.03 9.04
C ASP A 102 -4.07 10.63 9.59
N GLY A 103 -3.46 9.57 9.06
CA GLY A 103 -2.14 9.11 9.47
C GLY A 103 -1.96 7.60 9.37
N MET A 104 -0.86 7.12 9.95
CA MET A 104 -0.55 5.69 10.05
C MET A 104 -0.30 5.30 11.50
N PHE A 105 -0.92 4.20 11.91
CA PHE A 105 -0.97 3.67 13.27
C PHE A 105 -0.32 2.28 13.28
N SER A 106 0.24 1.87 14.41
CA SER A 106 0.93 0.59 14.59
C SER A 106 0.44 -0.11 15.84
N GLU A 107 0.29 -1.43 15.79
CA GLU A 107 0.00 -2.27 16.96
C GLU A 107 1.01 -2.06 18.10
N GLN A 108 2.28 -1.78 17.78
CA GLN A 108 3.36 -1.61 18.77
C GLN A 108 3.39 -0.23 19.45
N LYS A 109 2.52 0.70 19.05
CA LYS A 109 2.43 2.04 19.67
C LYS A 109 1.01 2.27 20.16
N PRO A 110 0.75 2.15 21.48
CA PRO A 110 -0.40 2.82 22.07
C PRO A 110 -0.22 4.33 21.89
N ASP A 111 -1.32 5.07 21.75
CA ASP A 111 -1.34 6.54 21.64
C ASP A 111 -0.85 7.20 22.95
N ASP A 112 0.44 7.11 23.23
CA ASP A 112 0.98 7.53 24.53
C ASP A 112 1.25 9.04 24.62
N ASN A 113 0.94 9.86 23.60
CA ASN A 113 0.86 11.32 23.73
C ASN A 113 0.14 11.97 22.53
N ALA A 114 -1.08 12.45 22.74
CA ALA A 114 -1.81 13.32 21.80
C ALA A 114 -1.16 14.71 21.58
N ALA A 115 0.00 14.97 22.20
CA ALA A 115 0.66 16.28 22.26
C ALA A 115 1.90 16.43 21.34
N GLU A 116 2.34 15.38 20.65
CA GLU A 116 3.50 15.44 19.74
C GLU A 116 3.05 15.30 18.28
N PRO A 117 2.89 16.40 17.54
CA PRO A 117 2.56 16.34 16.12
C PRO A 117 3.78 15.81 15.33
N ASN A 118 3.58 14.72 14.61
CA ASN A 118 4.17 14.50 13.29
C ASN A 118 5.69 14.70 13.11
N SER A 119 6.51 13.71 13.49
CA SER A 119 7.78 13.48 12.75
C SER A 119 7.70 12.23 11.85
N TYR A 120 6.94 11.22 12.26
CA TYR A 120 6.76 9.96 11.53
C TYR A 120 5.53 9.93 10.63
N LYS A 121 4.53 10.79 10.90
CA LYS A 121 3.30 10.91 10.11
C LYS A 121 3.51 11.56 8.74
N ALA A 122 4.75 11.94 8.38
CA ALA A 122 5.08 12.58 7.11
C ALA A 122 5.86 11.68 6.14
N LYS A 123 6.67 10.72 6.61
CA LYS A 123 7.62 10.00 5.73
C LYS A 123 7.03 8.78 5.03
N TYR A 124 6.10 8.08 5.67
CA TYR A 124 5.46 6.86 5.15
C TYR A 124 4.09 7.15 4.51
N THR A 125 3.36 8.11 5.09
CA THR A 125 2.21 8.75 4.46
C THR A 125 2.58 9.36 3.11
N PHE A 126 3.76 9.97 2.94
CA PHE A 126 4.13 10.58 1.65
C PHE A 126 3.97 9.60 0.48
N TYR A 127 4.44 8.35 0.59
CA TYR A 127 4.28 7.38 -0.50
C TYR A 127 2.83 6.95 -0.75
N LEU A 128 2.07 6.54 0.28
CA LEU A 128 0.70 6.04 0.09
C LEU A 128 -0.33 7.16 -0.13
N SER A 129 -0.10 8.35 0.41
CA SER A 129 -1.03 9.49 0.29
C SER A 129 -0.75 10.39 -0.92
N ASP A 130 0.49 10.49 -1.43
CA ASP A 130 0.78 11.13 -2.74
C ASP A 130 0.27 10.27 -3.91
N LEU A 131 0.11 8.97 -3.70
CA LEU A 131 -0.53 8.10 -4.68
C LEU A 131 -2.02 8.43 -4.86
N ARG A 132 -2.66 9.04 -3.84
CA ARG A 132 -4.09 9.38 -3.83
C ARG A 132 -4.45 10.73 -4.44
N LYS A 133 -3.54 11.72 -4.41
CA LYS A 133 -3.86 13.09 -4.83
C LYS A 133 -3.24 13.41 -6.19
N PRO A 134 -4.02 13.39 -7.29
CA PRO A 134 -3.56 14.05 -8.50
C PRO A 134 -3.37 15.52 -8.17
N ALA A 135 -2.15 16.03 -8.33
CA ALA A 135 -1.94 17.46 -8.31
C ALA A 135 -2.72 18.05 -9.50
N ALA A 136 -3.83 18.74 -9.24
CA ALA A 136 -4.76 19.22 -10.27
C ALA A 136 -4.05 20.03 -11.37
N CYS A 137 -2.97 20.74 -11.03
CA CYS A 137 -2.15 21.51 -11.97
C CYS A 137 -1.05 20.69 -12.70
N ARG A 138 -0.90 19.39 -12.41
CA ARG A 138 0.18 18.53 -12.92
C ARG A 138 -0.27 17.10 -13.25
N LEU A 139 -1.53 16.92 -13.67
CA LEU A 139 -2.11 15.60 -14.00
C LEU A 139 -1.23 14.76 -14.93
N TRP A 140 -0.64 15.38 -15.96
CA TRP A 140 0.27 14.68 -16.88
C TRP A 140 1.60 14.27 -16.24
N ALA A 141 2.15 15.09 -15.33
CA ALA A 141 3.38 14.73 -14.63
C ALA A 141 3.10 13.58 -13.65
N ASP A 142 1.99 13.65 -12.94
CA ASP A 142 1.54 12.59 -12.04
C ASP A 142 1.27 11.27 -12.79
N TYR A 143 0.57 11.33 -13.93
CA TYR A 143 0.39 10.17 -14.81
C TYR A 143 1.74 9.54 -15.21
N LYS A 144 2.71 10.35 -15.66
CA LYS A 144 4.06 9.86 -16.01
C LYS A 144 4.75 9.20 -14.82
N ASP A 145 4.62 9.78 -13.62
CA ASP A 145 5.19 9.19 -12.41
C ASP A 145 4.49 7.87 -12.05
N LYS A 146 3.17 7.74 -12.23
CA LYS A 146 2.45 6.48 -12.03
C LYS A 146 2.88 5.42 -13.05
N VAL A 147 3.05 5.78 -14.33
CA VAL A 147 3.57 4.87 -15.36
C VAL A 147 4.97 4.39 -14.99
N ARG A 148 5.86 5.29 -14.56
CA ARG A 148 7.22 4.94 -14.12
C ARG A 148 7.21 3.99 -12.91
N GLN A 149 6.37 4.27 -11.91
CA GLN A 149 6.25 3.44 -10.72
C GLN A 149 5.66 2.06 -11.03
N TYR A 150 4.67 2.00 -11.92
CA TYR A 150 4.04 0.76 -12.34
C TYR A 150 5.00 -0.12 -13.14
N THR A 151 5.68 0.44 -14.13
CA THR A 151 6.60 -0.29 -15.02
C THR A 151 7.86 -0.80 -14.31
N ALA A 152 8.22 -0.21 -13.16
CA ALA A 152 9.28 -0.73 -12.30
C ALA A 152 8.88 -1.96 -11.46
N ARG A 153 7.60 -2.34 -11.45
CA ARG A 153 7.10 -3.50 -10.68
C ARG A 153 7.24 -4.80 -11.47
N LEU A 154 7.27 -5.90 -10.73
CA LEU A 154 7.34 -7.26 -11.25
C LEU A 154 5.97 -7.72 -11.76
N LEU A 155 5.95 -8.18 -13.01
CA LEU A 155 4.84 -8.86 -13.63
C LEU A 155 5.11 -10.36 -13.63
N LYS A 156 4.19 -11.14 -13.07
CA LYS A 156 4.27 -12.61 -13.17
C LYS A 156 3.85 -13.11 -14.56
N LYS A 157 3.02 -12.34 -15.25
CA LYS A 157 2.59 -12.56 -16.63
C LYS A 157 2.63 -11.22 -17.36
N GLU A 158 3.54 -11.09 -18.32
CA GLU A 158 3.70 -9.85 -19.10
C GLU A 158 2.43 -9.49 -19.88
N GLU A 159 1.67 -10.49 -20.32
CA GLU A 159 0.42 -10.31 -21.05
C GLU A 159 -0.66 -9.56 -20.24
N ASP A 160 -0.58 -9.58 -18.91
CA ASP A 160 -1.54 -8.92 -18.02
C ASP A 160 -1.18 -7.48 -17.69
N ILE A 161 -0.06 -6.96 -18.21
CA ILE A 161 0.42 -5.60 -17.90
C ILE A 161 -0.62 -4.53 -18.24
N LEU A 162 -1.21 -4.60 -19.43
CA LEU A 162 -2.18 -3.61 -19.88
C LEU A 162 -3.49 -3.73 -19.10
N ASN A 163 -3.90 -4.97 -18.78
CA ASN A 163 -5.09 -5.21 -17.96
C ASN A 163 -4.88 -4.57 -16.58
N ALA A 164 -3.78 -4.87 -15.89
CA ALA A 164 -3.52 -4.38 -14.55
C ALA A 164 -3.33 -2.85 -14.46
N PHE A 165 -3.05 -2.18 -15.58
CA PHE A 165 -2.99 -0.71 -15.65
C PHE A 165 -4.29 -0.04 -16.11
N ALA A 166 -5.27 -0.79 -16.65
CA ALA A 166 -6.47 -0.27 -17.30
C ALA A 166 -7.26 0.71 -16.42
N GLY A 167 -7.55 0.34 -15.16
CA GLY A 167 -8.30 1.22 -14.24
C GLY A 167 -7.59 2.54 -13.94
N ILE A 168 -6.26 2.58 -14.03
CA ILE A 168 -5.46 3.79 -13.83
C ILE A 168 -5.57 4.69 -15.06
N VAL A 169 -5.50 4.11 -16.25
CA VAL A 169 -5.72 4.84 -17.51
C VAL A 169 -7.11 5.49 -17.51
N GLU A 170 -8.16 4.73 -17.18
CA GLU A 170 -9.53 5.25 -17.11
C GLU A 170 -9.65 6.44 -16.14
N PHE A 171 -9.05 6.32 -14.95
CA PHE A 171 -9.02 7.41 -13.96
C PHE A 171 -8.40 8.70 -14.53
N TYR A 172 -7.24 8.62 -15.19
CA TYR A 172 -6.59 9.79 -15.77
C TYR A 172 -7.31 10.31 -17.03
N GLN A 173 -7.94 9.45 -17.83
CA GLN A 173 -8.77 9.86 -18.97
C GLN A 173 -9.91 10.76 -18.52
N GLU A 174 -10.62 10.35 -17.46
CA GLU A 174 -11.72 11.12 -16.87
C GLU A 174 -11.23 12.46 -16.32
N LYS A 175 -10.13 12.46 -15.55
CA LYS A 175 -9.61 13.69 -14.92
C LYS A 175 -8.98 14.68 -15.90
N ILE A 176 -8.33 14.20 -16.96
CA ILE A 176 -7.69 15.04 -17.97
C ILE A 176 -8.70 15.47 -19.05
N GLY A 177 -9.79 14.72 -19.23
CA GLY A 177 -10.76 14.95 -20.32
C GLY A 177 -10.24 14.50 -21.68
N THR A 178 -9.44 13.43 -21.72
CA THR A 178 -8.84 12.89 -22.96
C THR A 178 -9.18 11.42 -23.15
N LYS A 179 -9.15 10.94 -24.39
CA LYS A 179 -9.21 9.50 -24.71
C LYS A 179 -7.83 9.06 -25.19
N PHE A 180 -7.24 8.08 -24.52
CA PHE A 180 -6.05 7.39 -25.02
C PHE A 180 -6.52 6.28 -25.97
N SER A 181 -6.11 6.37 -27.24
CA SER A 181 -6.39 5.41 -28.31
C SER A 181 -5.37 4.29 -28.36
#